data_AF-A0A1A9AFQ6-F1
#
_entry.id   AF-A0A1A9AFQ6-F1
#
_cell.length_a   1.000
_cell.length_b   1.000
_cell.length_c   1.000
_cell.angle_alpha   90.00
_cell.angle_beta   90.00
_cell.angle_gamma   90.00
#
_symmetry.space_group_name_H-M   'P 1'
#
loop_
_entity.id
_entity.type
_entity.pdbx_description
1 polymer ?
#
loop_
_entity_poly.entity_id
_entity_poly.type
_entity_poly.pdbx_seq_one_letter_code
_entity_poly.pdbx_strand_id
1 'polypeptide(L)'
;MENKSGFDDCMLLNYWIYDRVAYYFDNNISDINKYFDSVQYIWHYLITNKKEKSYYNKCNPLFKEILNYNEWKQRKQLYDYYVDYDTLFNTDINYRDEKCKEYYKKTEEKKPLYYYFKKEREPEKY
;
A
#
# COMPACT_ATOMS: atom_id res chain seq x y z
N MET A 1 15.41 9.57 -7.66
CA MET A 1 16.01 8.88 -6.49
C MET A 1 15.58 7.44 -6.63
N GLU A 2 16.49 6.55 -7.01
CA GLU A 2 16.19 5.13 -7.11
C GLU A 2 15.90 4.57 -5.72
N ASN A 3 14.77 3.89 -5.56
CA ASN A 3 14.44 3.22 -4.31
C ASN A 3 15.43 2.08 -4.09
N LYS A 4 16.27 2.24 -3.06
CA LYS A 4 17.20 1.20 -2.60
C LYS A 4 16.50 -0.01 -1.98
N SER A 5 15.20 0.09 -1.73
CA SER A 5 14.38 -0.88 -0.99
C SER A 5 13.62 -1.88 -1.87
N GLY A 6 13.69 -1.77 -3.20
CA GLY A 6 12.98 -2.66 -4.13
C GLY A 6 11.48 -2.35 -4.28
N PHE A 7 10.89 -1.56 -3.38
CA PHE A 7 9.50 -1.09 -3.43
C PHE A 7 9.41 0.43 -3.57
N ASP A 8 8.20 0.95 -3.74
CA ASP A 8 7.87 2.36 -3.92
C ASP A 8 7.42 3.01 -2.60
N ASP A 9 8.34 3.68 -1.91
CA ASP A 9 8.08 4.46 -0.70
C ASP A 9 6.90 5.43 -0.83
N CYS A 10 6.68 6.01 -2.02
CA CYS A 10 5.57 6.91 -2.25
C CYS A 10 4.23 6.18 -2.27
N MET A 11 4.21 4.95 -2.78
CA MET A 11 3.02 4.12 -2.75
C MET A 11 2.67 3.70 -1.32
N LEU A 12 3.69 3.35 -0.52
CA LEU A 12 3.53 3.06 0.90
C LEU A 12 2.95 4.25 1.66
N LEU A 13 3.50 5.45 1.45
CA LEU A 13 3.00 6.69 2.06
C LEU A 13 1.54 6.98 1.68
N ASN A 14 1.19 6.81 0.40
CA ASN A 14 -0.18 7.01 -0.08
C ASN A 14 -1.16 6.07 0.64
N TYR A 15 -0.85 4.77 0.73
CA TYR A 15 -1.69 3.82 1.45
C TYR A 15 -1.79 4.14 2.95
N TRP A 16 -0.68 4.54 3.58
CA TRP A 16 -0.67 4.86 5.01
C TRP A 16 -1.56 6.06 5.34
N ILE A 17 -1.48 7.15 4.55
CA ILE A 17 -2.34 8.33 4.75
C ILE A 17 -3.81 7.97 4.52
N TYR A 18 -4.10 7.23 3.44
CA TYR A 18 -5.48 6.84 3.11
C TYR A 18 -6.11 5.95 4.18
N ASP A 19 -5.37 4.95 4.66
CA ASP A 19 -5.80 4.05 5.74
C ASP A 19 -6.06 4.83 7.04
N ARG A 20 -5.23 5.84 7.33
CA ARG A 20 -5.44 6.71 8.49
C ARG A 20 -6.71 7.56 8.35
N VAL A 21 -6.99 8.10 7.17
CA VAL A 21 -8.25 8.81 6.89
C VAL A 21 -9.42 7.84 7.04
N ALA A 22 -9.33 6.65 6.45
CA ALA A 22 -10.35 5.61 6.52
C ALA A 22 -10.69 5.17 7.94
N TYR A 23 -9.69 5.08 8.80
CA TYR A 23 -9.87 4.81 10.22
C TYR A 23 -10.73 5.88 10.93
N TYR A 24 -10.53 7.17 10.64
CA TYR A 24 -11.28 8.24 11.29
C TYR A 24 -12.72 8.38 10.81
N PHE A 25 -13.04 7.87 9.62
CA PHE A 25 -14.37 7.98 9.01
C PHE A 25 -15.09 6.64 8.92
N ASP A 26 -14.75 5.68 9.78
CA ASP A 26 -15.39 4.36 9.88
C ASP A 26 -15.56 3.65 8.53
N ASN A 27 -14.58 3.82 7.63
CA ASN A 27 -14.61 3.27 6.27
C ASN A 27 -15.76 3.77 5.37
N ASN A 28 -16.38 4.91 5.67
CA ASN A 28 -17.31 5.56 4.78
C ASN A 28 -16.57 6.11 3.55
N ILE A 29 -16.75 5.47 2.39
CA ILE A 29 -16.03 5.80 1.15
C ILE A 29 -16.24 7.26 0.73
N SER A 30 -17.46 7.79 0.87
CA SER A 30 -17.76 9.16 0.48
C SER A 30 -17.01 10.17 1.36
N ASP A 31 -17.00 9.93 2.67
CA ASP A 31 -16.27 10.79 3.60
C ASP A 31 -14.76 10.65 3.38
N ILE A 32 -14.25 9.43 3.27
CA ILE A 32 -12.83 9.17 2.98
C ILE A 32 -12.38 9.95 1.76
N ASN A 33 -13.09 9.83 0.65
CA ASN A 33 -12.74 10.51 -0.60
C ASN A 33 -12.70 12.03 -0.40
N LYS A 34 -13.72 12.59 0.25
CA LYS A 34 -13.80 14.03 0.53
C LYS A 34 -12.65 14.55 1.41
N TYR A 35 -12.33 13.82 2.48
CA TYR A 35 -11.28 14.22 3.41
C TYR A 35 -9.89 13.97 2.82
N PHE A 36 -9.71 12.87 2.09
CA PHE A 36 -8.47 12.59 1.37
C PHE A 36 -8.22 13.62 0.26
N ASP A 37 -9.25 14.06 -0.47
CA ASP A 37 -9.13 15.15 -1.46
C ASP A 37 -8.57 16.43 -0.82
N SER A 38 -9.03 16.74 0.41
CA SER A 38 -8.53 17.89 1.16
C SER A 38 -7.05 17.72 1.56
N VAL A 39 -6.66 16.52 2.00
CA VAL A 39 -5.26 16.19 2.31
C VAL A 39 -4.40 16.26 1.05
N GLN A 40 -4.88 15.70 -0.07
CA GLN A 40 -4.23 15.72 -1.36
C GLN A 40 -3.99 17.14 -1.86
N TYR A 41 -4.93 18.06 -1.66
CA TYR A 41 -4.77 19.46 -2.03
C TYR A 41 -3.57 20.11 -1.30
N ILE A 42 -3.49 19.93 0.02
CA ILE A 42 -2.39 20.45 0.84
C ILE A 42 -1.07 19.78 0.44
N TRP A 43 -1.08 18.46 0.28
CA TRP A 43 0.09 17.69 -0.12
C TRP A 43 0.62 18.14 -1.49
N HIS A 44 -0.27 18.34 -2.47
CA HIS A 44 0.10 18.85 -3.79
C HIS A 44 0.78 20.23 -3.71
N TYR A 45 0.28 21.12 -2.85
CA TYR A 45 0.92 22.42 -2.62
C TYR A 45 2.34 22.28 -2.06
N LEU A 46 2.56 21.33 -1.14
CA LEU A 46 3.89 21.07 -0.59
C LEU A 46 4.83 20.59 -1.70
N ILE A 47 4.48 19.51 -2.41
CA ILE A 47 5.40 18.89 -3.38
C ILE A 47 5.64 19.76 -4.63
N THR A 48 4.81 20.77 -4.89
CA THR A 48 5.04 21.74 -5.98
C THR A 48 5.93 22.91 -5.55
N ASN A 49 6.21 23.08 -4.26
CA ASN A 49 7.08 24.13 -3.75
C ASN A 49 8.57 23.86 -4.07
N LYS A 50 9.07 24.49 -5.12
CA LYS A 50 10.47 24.41 -5.58
C LYS A 50 11.51 24.86 -4.54
N LYS A 51 11.12 25.67 -3.56
CA LYS A 51 12.04 26.15 -2.51
C LYS A 51 12.45 25.02 -1.56
N GLU A 52 11.61 24.00 -1.43
CA GLU A 52 11.75 22.96 -0.41
C GLU A 52 12.20 21.64 -1.02
N LYS A 53 13.52 21.54 -1.25
CA LYS A 53 14.16 20.41 -1.94
C LYS A 53 13.94 19.06 -1.24
N SER A 54 13.59 19.05 0.04
CA SER A 54 13.36 17.83 0.81
C SER A 54 12.15 17.04 0.29
N TYR A 55 11.09 17.73 -0.16
CA TYR A 55 9.85 17.12 -0.65
C TYR A 55 9.40 17.58 -2.05
N TYR A 56 10.08 18.56 -2.66
CA TYR A 56 9.77 19.01 -4.02
C TYR A 56 9.78 17.85 -5.02
N ASN A 57 8.69 17.71 -5.76
CA ASN A 57 8.44 16.69 -6.78
C ASN A 57 8.67 15.25 -6.28
N LYS A 58 8.41 14.99 -5.00
CA LYS A 58 8.46 13.65 -4.40
C LYS A 58 7.07 13.21 -3.99
N CYS A 59 6.76 11.94 -4.25
CA CYS A 59 5.55 11.27 -3.82
C CYS A 59 4.27 12.04 -4.15
N ASN A 60 3.91 12.06 -5.44
CA ASN A 60 2.63 12.58 -5.86
C ASN A 60 1.49 11.78 -5.20
N PRO A 61 0.38 12.43 -4.83
CA PRO A 61 -0.85 11.75 -4.43
C PRO A 61 -1.33 10.83 -5.55
N LEU A 62 -1.62 9.57 -5.22
CA LEU A 62 -2.01 8.50 -6.16
C LEU A 62 -3.49 8.10 -5.98
N PHE A 63 -4.35 9.08 -5.69
CA PHE A 63 -5.75 8.81 -5.34
C PHE A 63 -6.51 8.06 -6.44
N LYS A 64 -6.41 8.51 -7.68
CA LYS A 64 -7.14 7.90 -8.80
C LYS A 64 -6.53 6.58 -9.24
N GLU A 65 -5.22 6.45 -9.07
CA GLU A 65 -4.40 5.37 -9.59
C GLU A 65 -4.50 4.12 -8.71
N ILE A 66 -4.60 4.28 -7.38
CA ILE A 66 -4.56 3.14 -6.45
C ILE A 66 -5.59 3.20 -5.31
N LEU A 67 -6.11 4.37 -4.92
CA LEU A 67 -6.91 4.52 -3.69
C LEU A 67 -8.42 4.56 -3.92
N ASN A 68 -8.89 5.11 -5.04
CA ASN A 68 -10.32 5.26 -5.37
C ASN A 68 -10.95 3.95 -5.92
N TYR A 69 -10.56 2.82 -5.35
CA TYR A 69 -11.09 1.49 -5.66
C TYR A 69 -11.73 0.90 -4.41
N ASN A 70 -12.82 0.13 -4.56
CA ASN A 70 -13.51 -0.48 -3.42
C ASN A 70 -12.59 -1.45 -2.64
N GLU A 71 -11.68 -2.11 -3.34
CA GLU A 71 -10.73 -3.09 -2.84
C GLU A 71 -9.38 -2.51 -2.41
N TRP A 72 -9.30 -1.20 -2.16
CA TRP A 72 -8.08 -0.52 -1.73
C TRP A 72 -7.43 -1.18 -0.50
N LYS A 73 -8.22 -1.77 0.41
CA LYS A 73 -7.72 -2.49 1.59
C LYS A 73 -6.94 -3.74 1.22
N GLN A 74 -7.45 -4.54 0.30
CA GLN A 74 -6.78 -5.73 -0.21
C GLN A 74 -5.51 -5.35 -0.98
N ARG A 75 -5.57 -4.25 -1.75
CA ARG A 75 -4.42 -3.70 -2.48
C ARG A 75 -3.33 -3.23 -1.52
N LYS A 76 -3.71 -2.51 -0.45
CA LYS A 76 -2.81 -2.13 0.65
C LYS A 76 -2.19 -3.35 1.31
N GLN A 77 -2.98 -4.34 1.73
CA GLN A 77 -2.47 -5.54 2.40
C GLN A 77 -1.49 -6.32 1.53
N LEU A 78 -1.76 -6.41 0.22
CA LEU A 78 -0.84 -7.02 -0.73
C LEU A 78 0.46 -6.23 -0.84
N TYR A 79 0.37 -4.90 -0.85
CA TYR A 79 1.53 -4.03 -0.94
C TYR A 79 2.38 -4.03 0.33
N ASP A 80 1.77 -3.99 1.51
CA ASP A 80 2.46 -4.14 2.79
C ASP A 80 3.22 -5.47 2.83
N TYR A 81 2.60 -6.57 2.37
CA TYR A 81 3.29 -7.85 2.26
C TYR A 81 4.46 -7.83 1.26
N TYR A 82 4.31 -7.15 0.12
CA TYR A 82 5.39 -7.00 -0.86
C TYR A 82 6.59 -6.24 -0.27
N VAL A 83 6.33 -5.18 0.51
CA VAL A 83 7.36 -4.42 1.25
C VAL A 83 8.08 -5.32 2.25
N ASP A 84 7.35 -6.15 2.99
CA ASP A 84 7.91 -7.04 4.00
C ASP A 84 8.57 -8.30 3.41
N TYR A 85 8.25 -8.67 2.17
CA TYR A 85 8.60 -9.96 1.57
C TYR A 85 10.10 -10.24 1.59
N ASP A 86 10.92 -9.27 1.17
CA ASP A 86 12.38 -9.45 1.13
C ASP A 86 12.95 -9.70 2.53
N THR A 87 12.41 -9.02 3.54
CA THR A 87 12.82 -9.23 4.94
C THR A 87 12.38 -10.60 5.43
N LEU A 88 11.13 -10.98 5.15
CA LEU A 88 10.58 -12.28 5.55
C LEU A 88 11.36 -13.43 4.89
N PHE A 89 11.59 -13.35 3.60
CA PHE A 89 12.29 -14.36 2.80
C PHE A 89 13.74 -14.55 3.23
N ASN A 90 14.50 -13.45 3.37
CA ASN A 90 15.89 -13.52 3.81
C ASN A 90 16.02 -14.00 5.25
N THR A 91 15.09 -13.64 6.13
CA THR A 91 15.09 -14.15 7.50
C THR A 91 14.78 -15.65 7.51
N ASP A 92 13.79 -16.10 6.73
CA ASP A 92 13.39 -17.50 6.67
C ASP A 92 14.51 -18.43 6.17
N ILE A 93 15.27 -18.01 5.16
CA ILE A 93 16.42 -18.77 4.64
C ILE A 93 17.53 -18.90 5.69
N ASN A 94 17.77 -17.84 6.47
CA ASN A 94 18.89 -17.76 7.39
C ASN A 94 18.60 -18.42 8.76
N TYR A 95 17.33 -18.55 9.15
CA TYR A 95 16.94 -19.09 10.45
C TYR A 95 16.04 -20.33 10.28
N ARG A 96 16.61 -21.53 10.46
CA ARG A 96 15.86 -22.81 10.45
C ARG A 96 15.33 -23.18 11.84
N ASP A 97 14.71 -22.24 12.53
CA ASP A 97 14.19 -22.40 13.89
C ASP A 97 12.65 -22.22 13.93
N GLU A 98 12.06 -22.10 15.12
CA GLU A 98 10.61 -21.88 15.26
C GLU A 98 10.13 -20.59 14.58
N LYS A 99 11.00 -19.59 14.36
CA LYS A 99 10.63 -18.35 13.67
C LYS A 99 10.36 -18.58 12.18
N CYS A 100 11.04 -19.55 11.55
CA CYS A 100 10.71 -19.98 10.18
C CYS A 100 9.23 -20.40 10.07
N LYS A 101 8.71 -21.16 11.04
CA LYS A 101 7.28 -21.54 11.06
C LYS A 101 6.36 -20.32 11.20
N GLU A 102 6.74 -19.34 12.01
CA GLU A 102 5.99 -18.09 12.15
C GLU A 102 5.98 -17.26 10.85
N TYR A 103 7.13 -17.13 10.18
CA TYR A 103 7.21 -16.41 8.90
C TYR A 103 6.47 -17.14 7.78
N TYR A 104 6.60 -18.46 7.70
CA TYR A 104 5.81 -19.28 6.80
C TYR A 104 4.30 -19.07 7.01
N LYS A 105 3.84 -19.03 8.27
CA LYS A 105 2.43 -18.74 8.60
C LYS A 105 2.00 -17.35 8.09
N LYS A 106 2.83 -16.32 8.28
CA LYS A 106 2.54 -14.96 7.76
C LYS A 106 2.40 -14.96 6.24
N THR A 107 3.23 -15.71 5.53
CA THR A 107 3.12 -15.87 4.07
C THR A 107 1.85 -16.62 3.66
N GLU A 108 1.53 -17.72 4.34
CA GLU A 108 0.29 -18.49 4.11
C GLU A 108 -0.97 -17.63 4.33
N GLU A 109 -0.98 -16.78 5.35
CA GLU A 109 -2.09 -15.84 5.64
C GLU A 109 -2.35 -14.85 4.49
N LYS A 110 -1.39 -14.62 3.59
CA LYS A 110 -1.56 -13.76 2.41
C LYS A 110 -2.06 -14.50 1.16
N LYS A 111 -2.06 -15.83 1.13
CA LYS A 111 -2.59 -16.61 -0.01
C LYS A 111 -4.00 -16.22 -0.44
N PRO A 112 -4.97 -15.94 0.48
CA PRO A 112 -6.30 -15.50 0.08
C PRO A 112 -6.31 -14.23 -0.79
N LEU A 113 -5.35 -13.31 -0.59
CA LEU A 113 -5.22 -12.11 -1.42
C LEU A 113 -4.85 -12.45 -2.87
N TYR A 114 -3.98 -13.44 -3.07
CA TYR A 114 -3.65 -13.93 -4.42
C TYR A 114 -4.89 -14.46 -5.12
N TYR A 115 -5.69 -15.30 -4.44
CA TYR A 115 -6.92 -15.85 -5.03
C TYR A 115 -7.98 -14.79 -5.29
N TYR A 116 -8.10 -13.81 -4.40
CA TYR A 116 -8.99 -12.65 -4.58
C TYR A 116 -8.67 -11.92 -5.89
N PHE A 117 -7.43 -11.49 -6.09
CA PHE A 117 -7.03 -10.77 -7.31
C PHE A 117 -6.95 -11.66 -8.55
N LYS A 118 -6.74 -12.98 -8.40
CA LYS A 118 -6.78 -13.92 -9.53
C LYS A 118 -8.21 -14.06 -10.06
N LYS A 119 -9.20 -14.24 -9.17
CA LYS A 119 -10.61 -14.40 -9.55
C LYS A 119 -11.15 -13.17 -10.29
N GLU A 120 -10.77 -11.97 -9.85
CA GLU A 120 -11.13 -10.70 -10.52
C GLU A 120 -10.58 -10.59 -11.95
N ARG A 121 -9.56 -11.38 -12.34
CA ARG A 121 -8.97 -11.36 -13.69
C ARG A 121 -9.49 -12.47 -14.62
N GLU A 122 -10.25 -13.44 -14.12
CA GLU A 122 -10.87 -14.46 -14.96
C GLU A 122 -12.28 -13.97 -15.35
N PRO A 123 -12.55 -13.64 -16.63
CA PRO A 123 -13.91 -13.32 -17.03
C PRO A 123 -14.80 -14.53 -16.74
N GLU A 124 -15.97 -14.29 -16.14
CA GLU A 124 -17.00 -15.31 -16.00
C GLU A 124 -17.27 -15.92 -17.38
N LYS A 125 -16.87 -17.19 -17.56
CA LYS A 125 -17.24 -17.95 -18.74
C LYS A 125 -18.72 -18.29 -18.62
N TYR A 126 -19.57 -17.50 -19.28
CA TYR A 126 -20.95 -17.87 -19.58
C TYR A 126 -21.01 -18.75 -20.82
#